data_AF-X1L0R5-F1
#
_entry.id   AF-X1L0R5-F1
#
_cell.length_a   1.000
_cell.length_b   1.000
_cell.length_c   1.000
_cell.angle_alpha   90.00
_cell.angle_beta   90.00
_cell.angle_gamma   90.00
#
_symmetry.space_group_name_H-M   'P 1'
#
loop_
_entity.id
_entity.type
_entity.pdbx_description
1 polymer ?
#
loop_
_entity_poly.entity_id
_entity_poly.type
_entity_poly.pdbx_seq_one_letter_code
_entity_poly.pdbx_strand_id
1 'polypeptide(L)'
;MVPVFIASDNIITSLGFTTFDNLENIKKNKTGIKINNDKKLSQTPFYTSIIDSEKLHSEFEKLTVETRRASSLPATHGNVETLHAT
;
A
#
# COMPACT_ATOMS: atom_id res chain seq x y z
N MET A 1 -8.89 -25.12 -22.48
CA MET A 1 -9.01 -24.05 -21.46
C MET A 1 -7.62 -23.81 -20.90
N VAL A 2 -7.23 -22.54 -20.73
CA VAL A 2 -5.90 -22.18 -20.23
C VAL A 2 -6.02 -21.91 -18.72
N PRO A 3 -5.11 -22.42 -17.87
CA PRO A 3 -5.19 -22.17 -16.44
C PRO A 3 -4.88 -20.70 -16.11
N VAL A 4 -5.63 -20.14 -15.17
CA VAL A 4 -5.48 -18.77 -14.67
C VAL A 4 -5.07 -18.82 -13.20
N PHE A 5 -4.05 -18.06 -12.83
CA PHE A 5 -3.47 -18.06 -11.48
C PHE A 5 -3.37 -16.63 -10.93
N ILE A 6 -3.30 -16.52 -9.60
CA ILE A 6 -3.01 -15.26 -8.91
C ILE A 6 -1.49 -15.09 -8.87
N ALA A 7 -0.99 -13.96 -9.37
CA ALA A 7 0.45 -13.65 -9.38
C ALA A 7 0.89 -12.88 -8.12
N SER A 8 0.04 -11.99 -7.61
CA SER A 8 0.31 -11.16 -6.44
C SER A 8 -0.98 -10.60 -5.84
N ASP A 9 -0.87 -10.06 -4.64
CA ASP A 9 -1.93 -9.33 -3.95
C ASP A 9 -1.38 -8.06 -3.29
N ASN A 10 -2.30 -7.17 -2.93
CA ASN A 10 -2.05 -5.99 -2.13
C ASN A 10 -3.33 -5.65 -1.36
N ILE A 11 -3.21 -5.41 -0.05
CA ILE A 11 -4.36 -5.05 0.77
C ILE A 11 -3.99 -3.98 1.78
N ILE A 12 -4.96 -3.15 2.13
CA ILE A 12 -4.93 -2.26 3.30
C ILE A 12 -6.24 -2.48 4.04
N THR A 13 -6.14 -2.88 5.30
CA THR A 13 -7.28 -3.20 6.16
C THR A 13 -7.10 -2.56 7.53
N SER A 14 -8.17 -2.48 8.32
CA SER A 14 -8.05 -2.06 9.72
C SER A 14 -7.30 -3.07 10.62
N LEU A 15 -6.98 -4.25 10.08
CA LEU A 15 -6.18 -5.28 10.75
C LEU A 15 -4.73 -5.35 10.25
N GLY A 16 -4.36 -4.67 9.18
CA GLY A 16 -3.01 -4.78 8.60
C GLY A 16 -2.90 -4.14 7.23
N PHE A 17 -1.71 -3.62 6.91
CA PHE A 17 -1.40 -2.97 5.63
C PHE A 17 -0.72 -3.92 4.64
N THR A 18 -0.62 -5.20 5.01
CA THR A 18 -0.11 -6.28 4.18
C THR A 18 -0.99 -7.51 4.41
N THR A 19 -0.99 -8.43 3.44
CA THR A 19 -1.70 -9.71 3.57
C THR A 19 -1.18 -10.53 4.75
N PHE A 20 0.12 -10.49 4.99
CA PHE A 20 0.74 -11.15 6.15
C PHE A 20 0.22 -10.56 7.47
N ASP A 21 0.27 -9.23 7.65
CA ASP A 21 -0.17 -8.58 8.89
C ASP A 21 -1.66 -8.82 9.17
N ASN A 22 -2.49 -8.72 8.13
CA ASN A 22 -3.91 -8.99 8.23
C ASN A 22 -4.16 -10.43 8.70
N LEU A 23 -3.51 -11.41 8.06
CA LEU A 23 -3.66 -12.82 8.42
C LEU A 23 -3.16 -13.11 9.85
N GLU A 24 -2.03 -12.53 10.23
CA GLU A 24 -1.46 -12.70 11.59
C GLU A 24 -2.37 -12.10 12.67
N ASN A 25 -3.01 -10.96 12.40
CA ASN A 25 -3.93 -10.35 13.36
C ASN A 25 -5.28 -11.09 13.41
N ILE A 26 -5.74 -11.66 12.29
CA ILE A 26 -6.89 -12.59 12.27
C ILE A 26 -6.60 -13.81 13.14
N LYS A 27 -5.44 -14.47 12.96
CA LYS A 27 -5.04 -15.65 13.79
C LYS A 27 -4.99 -15.34 15.28
N LYS A 28 -4.64 -14.11 15.64
CA LYS A 28 -4.57 -13.61 17.02
C LYS A 28 -5.93 -13.16 17.58
N ASN A 29 -7.02 -13.40 16.86
CA ASN A 29 -8.38 -12.96 17.22
C ASN A 29 -8.48 -11.46 17.48
N LYS A 30 -7.64 -10.64 16.81
CA LYS A 30 -7.77 -9.19 16.89
C LYS A 30 -8.95 -8.75 16.03
N THR A 31 -9.67 -7.75 16.53
CA THR A 31 -10.73 -7.10 15.76
C THR A 31 -10.22 -5.78 15.18
N GLY A 32 -10.62 -5.52 13.95
CA GLY A 32 -10.43 -4.24 13.29
C GLY A 32 -11.57 -3.26 13.52
N ILE A 33 -12.61 -3.68 14.27
CA ILE A 33 -13.79 -2.88 14.60
C ILE A 33 -13.49 -2.03 15.83
N LYS A 34 -13.74 -0.73 15.72
CA LYS A 34 -13.56 0.26 16.78
C LYS A 34 -14.78 1.18 16.82
N ILE A 35 -15.01 1.83 17.95
CA ILE A 35 -16.01 2.88 18.04
C ILE A 35 -15.53 4.11 17.24
N ASN A 36 -16.36 4.55 16.30
CA ASN A 36 -16.16 5.77 15.54
C ASN A 36 -16.95 6.90 16.20
N ASN A 37 -16.26 8.00 16.51
CA ASN A 37 -16.83 9.19 17.14
C ASN A 37 -16.85 10.40 16.20
N ASP A 38 -16.56 10.20 14.90
CA ASP A 38 -16.55 11.28 13.92
C ASP A 38 -17.97 11.78 13.66
N LYS A 39 -18.27 12.97 14.19
CA LYS A 39 -19.56 13.65 14.03
C LYS A 39 -19.89 14.02 12.57
N LYS A 40 -18.88 14.00 11.68
CA LYS A 40 -19.10 14.17 10.23
C LYS A 40 -19.75 12.93 9.60
N LEU A 41 -19.54 11.75 10.18
CA LEU A 41 -20.10 10.49 9.69
C LEU A 41 -21.44 10.16 10.35
N SER A 42 -21.57 10.40 11.66
CA SER A 42 -22.81 10.15 12.40
C SER A 42 -22.91 11.04 13.64
N GLN A 43 -24.13 11.46 14.00
CA GLN A 43 -24.38 12.18 15.26
C GLN A 43 -24.24 11.29 16.50
N THR A 44 -24.37 9.98 16.34
CA THR A 44 -24.21 8.98 17.40
C THR A 44 -22.97 8.12 17.16
N PRO A 45 -22.20 7.78 18.20
CA PRO A 45 -21.09 6.85 18.07
C PRO A 45 -21.56 5.49 17.55
N PHE A 46 -20.77 4.88 16.67
CA PHE A 46 -21.09 3.58 16.08
C PHE A 46 -19.83 2.75 15.86
N TYR A 47 -19.97 1.42 15.89
CA TYR A 47 -18.85 0.52 15.64
C TYR A 47 -18.64 0.35 14.13
N THR A 48 -17.39 0.50 13.69
CA THR A 48 -17.01 0.27 12.29
C THR A 48 -15.55 -0.16 12.18
N SER A 49 -15.16 -0.68 11.01
CA SER A 49 -13.77 -0.93 10.66
C SER A 49 -13.09 0.40 10.30
N ILE A 50 -12.13 0.83 11.12
CA ILE A 50 -11.43 2.12 10.94
C ILE A 50 -9.99 1.85 10.51
N ILE A 51 -9.62 2.34 9.33
CA ILE A 51 -8.22 2.36 8.87
C ILE A 51 -7.50 3.51 9.57
N ASP A 52 -6.27 3.23 10.03
CA ASP A 52 -5.42 4.23 10.69
C ASP A 52 -4.92 5.26 9.66
N SER A 53 -5.51 6.46 9.69
CA SER A 53 -5.19 7.54 8.75
C SER A 53 -3.78 8.10 8.90
N GLU A 54 -3.23 8.11 10.11
CA GLU A 54 -1.86 8.60 10.35
C GLU A 54 -0.84 7.64 9.75
N LYS A 55 -1.03 6.34 10.02
CA LYS A 55 -0.21 5.30 9.38
C LYS A 55 -0.37 5.32 7.86
N LEU A 56 -1.60 5.44 7.36
CA LEU A 56 -1.88 5.54 5.93
C LEU A 56 -1.10 6.67 5.28
N HIS A 57 -1.19 7.87 5.86
CA HIS A 57 -0.47 9.03 5.34
C HIS A 57 1.05 8.80 5.35
N SER A 58 1.59 8.32 6.48
CA SER A 58 3.03 8.06 6.61
C SER A 58 3.56 7.06 5.58
N GLU A 59 2.84 5.97 5.30
CA GLU A 59 3.28 5.01 4.29
C GLU A 59 3.27 5.60 2.88
N PHE A 60 2.27 6.41 2.53
CA PHE A 60 2.22 7.09 1.22
C PHE A 60 3.27 8.20 1.07
N GLU A 61 3.62 8.89 2.16
CA GLU A 61 4.70 9.89 2.14
C GLU A 61 6.05 9.25 1.81
N LYS A 62 6.36 8.08 2.38
CA LYS A 62 7.61 7.33 2.09
C LYS A 62 7.75 7.04 0.58
N LEU A 63 6.67 6.56 -0.04
CA LEU A 63 6.63 6.29 -1.49
C LEU A 63 6.91 7.54 -2.32
N THR A 64 6.42 8.70 -1.87
CA THR A 64 6.63 9.96 -2.57
C THR A 64 8.10 10.40 -2.51
N VAL A 65 8.78 10.16 -1.40
CA VAL A 65 10.21 10.45 -1.25
C VAL A 65 11.06 9.51 -2.11
N GLU A 66 10.74 8.22 -2.13
CA GLU A 66 11.44 7.23 -2.96
C GLU A 66 11.29 7.52 -4.45
N THR A 67 10.08 7.86 -4.89
CA THR A 67 9.82 8.23 -6.29
C THR A 67 10.66 9.45 -6.71
N ARG A 68 10.77 10.46 -5.85
CA ARG A 68 11.63 11.63 -6.11
C ARG A 68 13.12 11.27 -6.15
N ARG A 69 13.59 10.40 -5.26
CA ARG A 69 14.98 9.90 -5.26
C ARG A 69 15.29 9.09 -6.52
N ALA A 70 14.40 8.19 -6.93
CA ALA A 70 14.53 7.42 -8.16
C ALA A 70 14.57 8.32 -9.41
N SER A 71 13.76 9.39 -9.44
CA SER A 71 13.78 10.38 -10.54
C SER A 71 15.01 11.30 -10.54
N SER A 72 15.77 11.34 -9.44
CA SER A 72 17.01 12.12 -9.31
C SER A 72 18.28 11.34 -9.63
N LEU A 73 18.17 10.03 -9.90
CA LEU A 73 19.27 9.25 -10.46
C LEU A 73 19.51 9.72 -11.90
N PRO A 74 20.76 10.08 -12.29
CA PRO A 74 21.03 10.45 -13.67
C PRO A 74 20.67 9.25 -14.57
N ALA A 75 19.88 9.51 -15.62
CA ALA A 75 19.65 8.53 -16.66
C ALA A 75 21.02 8.07 -17.18
N THR A 76 21.40 6.82 -16.86
CA THR A 76 22.58 6.20 -17.45
C THR A 76 22.32 6.16 -18.94
N HIS A 77 22.93 7.09 -19.68
CA HIS A 77 22.92 7.08 -21.13
C HIS A 77 23.62 5.79 -21.55
N GLY A 78 22.84 4.79 -21.95
CA GLY A 78 23.36 3.64 -22.65
C GLY A 78 23.96 4.16 -23.95
N ASN A 79 25.28 4.05 -24.09
CA ASN A 79 25.96 4.26 -25.36
C ASN A 79 25.31 3.33 -26.38
N VAL A 80 24.52 3.90 -27.28
CA VAL A 80 24.21 3.27 -28.56
C VAL A 80 25.51 3.28 -29.36
N GLU A 81 26.15 2.11 -29.45
CA GLU A 81 27.22 1.89 -30.41
C GLU A 81 26.67 2.15 -31.81
N THR A 82 27.13 3.25 -32.42
CA THR A 82 26.94 3.50 -33.85
C THR A 82 27.76 2.46 -34.61
N LEU A 83 27.12 1.36 -35.00
CA LEU A 83 27.62 0.44 -36.01
C LEU A 83 27.76 1.21 -37.34
N HIS A 84 28.95 1.74 -37.60
CA HIS A 84 29.34 2.14 -38.94
C HIS A 84 29.53 0.87 -39.76
N ALA A 85 28.55 0.58 -40.61
CA ALA A 85 28.74 -0.33 -41.73
C ALA A 85 29.77 0.28 -42.68
N THR A 86 30.88 -0.42 -42.90
CA THR A 86 31.76 -0.27 -44.07
C THR A 86 32.25 -1.66 -44.43
#